data_AF-A0A6A6WW85-F1
#
_entry.id   AF-A0A6A6WW85-F1
#
_cell.length_a   1.000
_cell.length_b   1.000
_cell.length_c   1.000
_cell.angle_alpha   90.00
_cell.angle_beta   90.00
_cell.angle_gamma   90.00
#
_symmetry.space_group_name_H-M   'P 1'
#
loop_
_entity.id
_entity.type
_entity.pdbx_description
1 polymer ?
#
loop_
_entity_poly.entity_id
_entity_poly.type
_entity_poly.pdbx_seq_one_letter_code
_entity_poly.pdbx_strand_id
1 'polypeptide(L)'
;MSSLDIQTVSRAAIPEEIKLQIIAEYLKFPNGLHCDRWPIIKKLRFDPLLSISDFRYLATEALYKNNLVIIKPSITSNTGITIGYPSLAVSHWVRELEFRPSLLECRDDRYDSYPDKEERLSLFELQIRWLQKLASGELGYQRLDLLRLVFDCPFVTGNIYNYLCNFVQVIRVAGPLRIRARRLEIVVGKHLCSENCDISTDACLWSKALSELISIHQDAL
;
A
#
# COMPACT_ATOMS: atom_id res chain seq x y z
N MET A 1 19.55 -38.13 -48.03
CA MET A 1 18.83 -37.83 -46.77
C MET A 1 19.71 -36.87 -45.98
N SER A 2 19.41 -35.57 -46.09
CA SER A 2 20.22 -34.49 -45.51
C SER A 2 19.91 -34.38 -44.03
N SER A 3 20.90 -34.59 -43.18
CA SER A 3 20.86 -34.28 -41.76
C SER A 3 20.65 -32.78 -41.61
N LEU A 4 19.50 -32.39 -41.07
CA LEU A 4 19.28 -31.04 -40.57
C LEU A 4 20.23 -30.83 -39.39
N ASP A 5 21.36 -30.19 -39.66
CA ASP A 5 22.18 -29.54 -38.64
C ASP A 5 21.29 -28.47 -37.97
N ILE A 6 20.66 -28.85 -36.86
CA ILE A 6 20.11 -27.90 -35.90
C ILE A 6 21.33 -27.17 -35.36
N GLN A 7 21.69 -26.09 -36.06
CA GLN A 7 22.65 -25.11 -35.59
C GLN A 7 22.27 -24.81 -34.15
N THR A 8 23.17 -25.20 -33.25
CA THR A 8 23.22 -24.78 -31.87
C THR A 8 23.13 -23.27 -31.89
N VAL A 9 21.91 -22.74 -31.75
CA VAL A 9 21.68 -21.33 -31.49
C VAL A 9 22.55 -21.05 -30.29
N SER A 10 23.67 -20.37 -30.55
CA SER A 10 24.61 -19.93 -29.53
C SER A 10 23.75 -19.32 -28.44
N ARG A 11 23.73 -19.97 -27.27
CA ARG A 11 23.00 -19.53 -26.08
C ARG A 11 23.68 -18.26 -25.56
N ALA A 12 23.65 -17.20 -26.35
CA ALA A 12 23.88 -15.86 -25.85
C ALA A 12 22.90 -15.70 -24.70
N ALA A 13 23.44 -15.57 -23.49
CA ALA A 13 22.64 -15.40 -22.30
C ALA A 13 21.69 -14.21 -22.56
N ILE A 14 20.39 -14.43 -22.36
CA ILE A 14 19.38 -13.37 -22.50
C ILE A 14 19.83 -12.18 -21.63
N PRO A 15 19.91 -10.96 -22.17
CA PRO A 15 20.28 -9.78 -21.38
C PRO A 15 19.39 -9.63 -20.14
N GLU A 16 19.95 -9.12 -19.06
CA GLU A 16 19.26 -9.00 -17.76
C GLU A 16 18.00 -8.14 -17.88
N GLU A 17 18.04 -7.10 -18.69
CA GLU A 17 16.93 -6.20 -18.98
C GLU A 17 15.75 -6.94 -19.61
N ILE A 18 16.04 -7.87 -20.53
CA ILE A 18 15.02 -8.69 -21.19
C ILE A 18 14.45 -9.71 -20.20
N LYS A 19 15.29 -10.31 -19.35
CA LYS A 19 14.81 -11.19 -18.25
C LYS A 19 13.87 -10.43 -17.32
N LEU A 20 14.25 -9.21 -16.91
CA LEU A 20 13.45 -8.37 -16.03
C LEU A 20 12.09 -8.04 -16.66
N GLN A 21 12.06 -7.70 -17.95
CA GLN A 21 10.81 -7.44 -18.69
C GLN A 21 9.90 -8.67 -18.73
N ILE A 22 10.45 -9.84 -19.05
CA ILE A 22 9.68 -11.10 -19.08
C ILE A 22 9.09 -11.39 -17.69
N ILE A 23 9.90 -11.26 -16.63
CA ILE A 23 9.46 -11.51 -15.26
C ILE A 23 8.44 -10.47 -14.80
N ALA A 24 8.59 -9.19 -15.19
CA ALA A 24 7.65 -8.13 -14.88
C ALA A 24 6.28 -8.37 -15.51
N GLU A 25 6.23 -8.76 -16.79
CA GLU A 25 4.97 -9.10 -17.45
C GLU A 25 4.35 -10.36 -16.84
N TYR A 26 5.15 -11.37 -16.48
CA TYR A 26 4.65 -12.53 -15.75
C TYR A 26 4.09 -12.14 -14.38
N LEU A 27 4.77 -11.30 -13.61
CA LEU A 27 4.37 -10.84 -12.28
C LEU A 27 3.49 -9.59 -12.30
N LYS A 28 2.78 -9.32 -13.40
CA LYS A 28 1.83 -8.22 -13.48
C LYS A 28 0.49 -8.62 -12.87
N PHE A 29 0.00 -7.83 -11.94
CA PHE A 29 -1.27 -8.01 -11.25
C PHE A 29 -2.13 -6.77 -11.51
N PRO A 30 -3.08 -6.83 -12.48
CA PRO A 30 -3.85 -5.66 -12.90
C PRO A 30 -4.68 -5.04 -11.77
N ASN A 31 -4.99 -5.82 -10.72
CA ASN A 31 -5.73 -5.39 -9.55
C ASN A 31 -4.81 -5.20 -8.32
N GLY A 32 -3.52 -4.98 -8.54
CA GLY A 32 -2.53 -4.81 -7.49
C GLY A 32 -2.25 -6.04 -6.62
N LEU A 33 -1.22 -5.89 -5.79
CA LEU A 33 -0.80 -6.85 -4.79
C LEU A 33 -1.50 -6.53 -3.46
N HIS A 34 -2.66 -7.16 -3.26
CA HIS A 34 -3.40 -7.05 -2.01
C HIS A 34 -2.74 -7.89 -0.90
N CYS A 35 -2.58 -7.29 0.28
CA CYS A 35 -2.16 -8.00 1.50
C CYS A 35 -2.95 -9.29 1.75
N ASP A 36 -4.26 -9.28 1.53
CA ASP A 36 -5.17 -10.42 1.78
C ASP A 36 -4.88 -11.62 0.85
N ARG A 37 -4.46 -11.34 -0.38
CA ARG A 37 -4.16 -12.35 -1.41
C ARG A 37 -2.68 -12.74 -1.44
N TRP A 38 -1.83 -11.94 -0.79
CA TRP A 38 -0.39 -12.07 -0.87
C TRP A 38 0.13 -13.46 -0.48
N PRO A 39 -0.35 -14.13 0.59
CA PRO A 39 0.13 -15.47 0.94
C PRO A 39 -0.02 -16.49 -0.20
N ILE A 40 -1.16 -16.42 -0.92
CA ILE A 40 -1.45 -17.32 -2.04
C ILE A 40 -0.59 -16.94 -3.26
N ILE A 41 -0.54 -15.65 -3.61
CA ILE A 41 0.27 -15.15 -4.74
C ILE A 41 1.74 -15.50 -4.52
N LYS A 42 2.25 -15.26 -3.31
CA LYS A 42 3.62 -15.55 -2.91
C LYS A 42 3.94 -17.02 -3.14
N LYS A 43 3.14 -17.92 -2.56
CA LYS A 43 3.36 -19.37 -2.65
C LYS A 43 3.28 -19.90 -4.08
N LEU A 44 2.29 -19.45 -4.86
CA LEU A 44 1.99 -20.05 -6.17
C LEU A 44 2.78 -19.43 -7.32
N ARG A 45 3.18 -18.16 -7.22
CA ARG A 45 3.80 -17.42 -8.34
C ARG A 45 5.19 -16.89 -8.01
N PHE A 46 5.37 -16.34 -6.81
CA PHE A 46 6.61 -15.66 -6.46
C PHE A 46 7.70 -16.62 -5.98
N ASP A 47 7.40 -17.49 -5.02
CA ASP A 47 8.35 -18.43 -4.43
C ASP A 47 8.98 -19.38 -5.48
N PRO A 48 8.24 -19.90 -6.49
CA PRO A 48 8.85 -20.65 -7.59
C PRO A 48 9.86 -19.87 -8.44
N LEU A 49 9.74 -18.55 -8.53
CA LEU A 49 10.75 -17.72 -9.21
C LEU A 49 11.97 -17.49 -8.32
N LEU A 50 11.78 -17.38 -7.01
CA LEU A 50 12.87 -17.19 -6.05
C LEU A 50 13.78 -18.42 -5.90
N SER A 51 13.28 -19.60 -6.28
CA SER A 51 14.08 -20.84 -6.31
C SER A 51 15.07 -20.89 -7.48
N ILE A 52 14.89 -20.04 -8.49
CA ILE A 52 15.83 -19.85 -9.60
C ILE A 52 16.83 -18.77 -9.16
N SER A 53 18.10 -19.15 -8.94
CA SER A 53 19.15 -18.29 -8.37
C SER A 53 19.22 -16.92 -9.03
N ASP A 54 19.24 -16.91 -10.37
CA ASP A 54 19.47 -15.71 -11.17
C ASP A 54 18.26 -14.77 -11.17
N PHE A 55 17.09 -15.25 -10.74
CA PHE A 55 15.85 -14.49 -10.79
C PHE A 55 15.46 -13.90 -9.44
N ARG A 56 16.14 -14.24 -8.34
CA ARG A 56 15.72 -13.80 -7.00
C ARG A 56 15.58 -12.28 -6.88
N TYR A 57 16.62 -11.55 -7.30
CA TYR A 57 16.63 -10.09 -7.29
C TYR A 57 15.64 -9.54 -8.33
N LEU A 58 15.73 -10.03 -9.57
CA LEU A 58 14.89 -9.57 -10.69
C LEU A 58 13.40 -9.76 -10.41
N ALA A 59 13.00 -10.88 -9.84
CA ALA A 59 11.62 -11.15 -9.46
C ALA A 59 11.15 -10.20 -8.37
N THR A 60 11.99 -9.91 -7.38
CA THR A 60 11.64 -8.97 -6.30
C THR A 60 11.46 -7.56 -6.84
N GLU A 61 12.40 -7.07 -7.65
CA GLU A 61 12.29 -5.77 -8.32
C GLU A 61 11.05 -5.74 -9.24
N ALA A 62 10.90 -6.73 -10.13
CA ALA A 62 9.79 -6.81 -11.06
C ALA A 62 8.43 -6.78 -10.36
N LEU A 63 8.30 -7.53 -9.27
CA LEU A 63 7.05 -7.63 -8.51
C LEU A 63 6.66 -6.29 -7.88
N TYR A 64 7.54 -5.65 -7.13
CA TYR A 64 7.17 -4.49 -6.32
C TYR A 64 7.24 -3.16 -7.07
N LYS A 65 8.07 -3.07 -8.12
CA LYS A 65 8.24 -1.84 -8.90
C LYS A 65 7.12 -1.63 -9.93
N ASN A 66 6.50 -2.70 -10.41
CA ASN A 66 5.52 -2.67 -11.50
C ASN A 66 4.08 -2.94 -11.05
N ASN A 67 3.83 -3.06 -9.75
CA ASN A 67 2.50 -3.31 -9.21
C ASN A 67 2.16 -2.33 -8.10
N LEU A 68 0.89 -1.93 -8.09
CA LEU A 68 0.28 -1.25 -6.96
C LEU A 68 0.28 -2.18 -5.74
N VAL A 69 0.93 -1.77 -4.66
CA VAL A 69 0.93 -2.48 -3.38
C VAL A 69 -0.23 -1.97 -2.54
N ILE A 70 -1.14 -2.86 -2.16
CA ILE A 70 -2.36 -2.49 -1.44
C ILE A 70 -2.29 -3.02 -0.01
N ILE A 71 -2.20 -2.10 0.94
CA ILE A 71 -2.08 -2.37 2.37
C ILE A 71 -3.40 -2.05 3.06
N LYS A 72 -3.88 -3.03 3.85
CA LYS A 72 -4.93 -2.84 4.84
C LYS A 72 -4.32 -3.10 6.22
N PRO A 73 -4.46 -2.17 7.18
CA PRO A 73 -4.06 -2.44 8.55
C PRO A 73 -4.93 -3.57 9.11
N SER A 74 -4.29 -4.64 9.60
CA SER A 74 -4.96 -5.70 10.36
C SER A 74 -4.74 -5.50 11.86
N ILE A 75 -5.80 -5.67 12.63
CA ILE A 75 -5.74 -5.68 14.09
C ILE A 75 -5.25 -7.05 14.53
N THR A 76 -4.11 -7.09 15.20
CA THR A 76 -3.66 -8.28 15.92
C THR A 76 -3.99 -8.13 17.40
N SER A 77 -4.56 -9.16 18.01
CA SER A 77 -5.14 -9.11 19.37
C SER A 77 -4.17 -8.70 20.47
N ASN A 78 -2.86 -8.77 20.24
CA ASN A 78 -1.85 -8.67 21.30
C ASN A 78 -0.85 -7.50 21.13
N THR A 79 -0.78 -6.84 19.97
CA THR A 79 0.29 -5.86 19.66
C THR A 79 -0.18 -4.59 18.94
N GLY A 80 -1.49 -4.42 18.72
CA GLY A 80 -2.05 -3.31 17.96
C GLY A 80 -2.15 -3.60 16.46
N ILE A 81 -2.02 -2.57 15.63
CA ILE A 81 -2.02 -2.70 14.17
C ILE A 81 -0.67 -3.21 13.71
N THR A 82 -0.66 -4.33 13.00
CA THR A 82 0.51 -4.78 12.25
C THR A 82 0.24 -4.67 10.76
N ILE A 83 1.15 -3.97 10.08
CA ILE A 83 1.25 -3.98 8.62
C ILE A 83 2.44 -4.89 8.31
N GLY A 84 2.16 -6.19 8.19
CA GLY A 84 3.17 -7.22 7.91
C GLY A 84 3.56 -7.33 6.44
N TYR A 85 2.97 -6.50 5.57
CA TYR A 85 3.11 -6.58 4.13
C TYR A 85 3.20 -5.18 3.50
N PRO A 86 4.13 -4.95 2.55
CA PRO A 86 5.30 -5.79 2.25
C PRO A 86 6.34 -5.70 3.38
N SER A 87 7.36 -6.56 3.39
CA SER A 87 8.42 -6.47 4.39
C SER A 87 9.26 -5.20 4.18
N LEU A 88 9.81 -4.63 5.26
CA LEU A 88 10.62 -3.41 5.18
C LEU A 88 11.83 -3.56 4.24
N ALA A 89 12.36 -4.79 4.11
CA ALA A 89 13.47 -5.10 3.22
C ALA A 89 13.18 -4.83 1.74
N VAL A 90 11.91 -4.78 1.33
CA VAL A 90 11.51 -4.54 -0.07
C VAL A 90 10.78 -3.21 -0.29
N SER A 91 10.52 -2.43 0.76
CA SER A 91 9.81 -1.13 0.64
C SER A 91 10.45 -0.17 -0.37
N HIS A 92 11.77 -0.21 -0.52
CA HIS A 92 12.50 0.64 -1.46
C HIS A 92 12.23 0.33 -2.94
N TRP A 93 11.71 -0.88 -3.26
CA TRP A 93 11.27 -1.24 -4.61
C TRP A 93 9.88 -0.71 -4.96
N VAL A 94 9.05 -0.46 -3.96
CA VAL A 94 7.67 -0.03 -4.16
C VAL A 94 7.65 1.35 -4.81
N ARG A 95 6.84 1.49 -5.86
CA ARG A 95 6.60 2.74 -6.59
C ARG A 95 5.19 3.26 -6.38
N GLU A 96 4.22 2.36 -6.33
CA GLU A 96 2.83 2.72 -6.10
C GLU A 96 2.30 2.02 -4.86
N LEU A 97 1.83 2.82 -3.90
CA LEU A 97 1.33 2.35 -2.62
C LEU A 97 -0.10 2.83 -2.42
N GLU A 98 -1.01 1.90 -2.12
CA GLU A 98 -2.38 2.17 -1.71
C GLU A 98 -2.56 1.76 -0.25
N PHE A 99 -2.89 2.72 0.60
CA PHE A 99 -3.22 2.50 1.99
C PHE A 99 -4.74 2.62 2.17
N ARG A 100 -5.36 1.58 2.70
CA ARG A 100 -6.79 1.54 2.98
C ARG A 100 -7.02 1.49 4.49
N PRO A 101 -7.21 2.65 5.15
CA PRO A 101 -7.45 2.66 6.58
C PRO A 101 -8.74 1.91 6.95
N SER A 102 -8.70 1.19 8.06
CA SER A 102 -9.92 0.69 8.70
C SER A 102 -10.65 1.85 9.35
N LEU A 103 -11.80 2.21 8.77
CA LEU A 103 -12.71 3.21 9.30
C LEU A 103 -13.65 2.67 10.38
N LEU A 104 -13.79 1.36 10.46
CA LEU A 104 -14.52 0.73 11.54
C LEU A 104 -13.68 0.82 12.81
N GLU A 105 -14.12 1.63 13.76
CA GLU A 105 -13.72 1.42 15.15
C GLU A 105 -14.18 0.01 15.52
N CYS A 106 -13.26 -0.90 15.79
CA CYS A 106 -13.59 -2.14 16.45
C CYS A 106 -14.09 -1.79 17.85
N ARG A 107 -15.41 -1.55 17.97
CA ARG A 107 -16.15 -1.82 19.19
C ARG A 107 -16.23 -3.34 19.34
N ASP A 108 -15.10 -3.97 19.60
CA ASP A 108 -15.15 -5.33 20.11
C ASP A 108 -15.41 -5.17 21.60
N ASP A 109 -16.65 -5.41 22.03
CA ASP A 109 -17.07 -5.33 23.43
C ASP A 109 -16.25 -6.27 24.33
N ARG A 110 -15.47 -7.20 23.75
CA ARG A 110 -14.46 -8.02 24.44
C ARG A 110 -13.16 -7.29 24.76
N TYR A 111 -12.98 -6.05 24.28
CA TYR A 111 -11.86 -5.19 24.67
C TYR A 111 -12.13 -4.39 25.94
N ASP A 112 -13.39 -4.30 26.38
CA ASP A 112 -13.78 -3.60 27.60
C ASP A 112 -13.38 -4.33 28.90
N SER A 113 -12.99 -5.61 28.80
CA SER A 113 -12.61 -6.46 29.92
C SER A 113 -11.11 -6.50 30.23
N TYR A 114 -10.29 -5.66 29.59
CA TYR A 114 -8.87 -5.55 29.92
C TYR A 114 -8.61 -4.50 31.01
N PRO A 115 -7.76 -4.80 32.01
CA PRO A 115 -7.56 -3.94 33.19
C PRO A 115 -6.76 -2.65 32.94
N ASP A 116 -5.90 -2.59 31.92
CA ASP A 116 -5.10 -1.40 31.59
C ASP A 116 -5.73 -0.56 30.47
N LYS A 117 -6.78 0.20 30.82
CA LYS A 117 -7.49 1.10 29.89
C LYS A 117 -6.74 2.40 29.59
N GLU A 118 -5.74 2.78 30.39
CA GLU A 118 -5.15 4.14 30.35
C GLU A 118 -4.14 4.41 29.22
N GLU A 119 -3.56 3.40 28.56
CA GLU A 119 -2.54 3.60 27.50
C GLU A 119 -2.93 3.02 26.12
N ARG A 120 -4.18 2.59 25.93
CA ARG A 120 -4.59 1.99 24.67
C ARG A 120 -4.93 3.03 23.61
N LEU A 121 -4.02 3.21 22.67
CA LEU A 121 -4.26 3.98 21.46
C LEU A 121 -5.44 3.38 20.69
N SER A 122 -6.35 4.24 20.29
CA SER A 122 -7.41 3.95 19.32
C SER A 122 -6.83 3.41 18.01
N LEU A 123 -7.67 2.67 17.27
CA LEU A 123 -7.30 2.18 15.95
C LEU A 123 -6.87 3.32 15.02
N PHE A 124 -7.49 4.49 15.13
CA PHE A 124 -7.11 5.65 14.35
C PHE A 124 -5.71 6.13 14.72
N GLU A 125 -5.38 6.28 16.00
CA GLU A 125 -4.04 6.70 16.43
C GLU A 125 -2.94 5.74 15.95
N LEU A 126 -3.20 4.43 15.94
CA LEU A 126 -2.25 3.45 15.42
C LEU A 126 -2.03 3.60 13.90
N GLN A 127 -3.10 3.87 13.13
CA GLN A 127 -3.00 4.13 11.69
C GLN A 127 -2.28 5.45 11.42
N ILE A 128 -2.55 6.49 12.20
CA ILE A 128 -1.90 7.79 12.07
C ILE A 128 -0.42 7.66 12.42
N ARG A 129 -0.06 6.91 13.46
CA ARG A 129 1.34 6.60 13.79
C ARG A 129 2.04 5.90 12.63
N TRP A 130 1.39 4.97 11.94
CA TRP A 130 1.96 4.36 10.75
C TRP A 130 2.18 5.37 9.62
N LEU A 131 1.21 6.26 9.38
CA LEU A 131 1.37 7.35 8.40
C LEU A 131 2.47 8.35 8.80
N GLN A 132 2.68 8.60 10.08
CA GLN A 132 3.82 9.39 10.58
C GLN A 132 5.15 8.71 10.30
N LYS A 133 5.24 7.37 10.47
CA LYS A 133 6.42 6.59 10.08
C LYS A 133 6.66 6.61 8.57
N LEU A 134 5.60 6.63 7.77
CA LEU A 134 5.70 6.80 6.32
C LEU A 134 6.23 8.21 5.99
N ALA A 135 5.71 9.24 6.65
CA ALA A 135 6.13 10.63 6.48
C ALA A 135 7.60 10.86 6.88
N SER A 136 8.06 10.24 7.97
CA SER A 136 9.45 10.35 8.44
C SER A 136 10.44 9.51 7.63
N GLY A 137 9.96 8.63 6.75
CA GLY A 137 10.80 7.72 5.96
C GLY A 137 11.26 6.45 6.71
N GLU A 138 10.85 6.25 7.97
CA GLU A 138 11.20 5.07 8.78
C GLU A 138 10.82 3.75 8.09
N LEU A 139 9.77 3.76 7.28
CA LEU A 139 9.28 2.58 6.57
C LEU A 139 10.08 2.22 5.29
N GLY A 140 11.06 3.03 4.88
CA GLY A 140 11.96 2.73 3.76
C GLY A 140 11.40 2.95 2.36
N TYR A 141 10.23 3.60 2.23
CA TYR A 141 9.64 3.97 0.94
C TYR A 141 10.31 5.23 0.36
N GLN A 142 11.40 5.05 -0.39
CA GLN A 142 12.24 6.18 -0.81
C GLN A 142 11.81 6.87 -2.11
N ARG A 143 11.07 6.18 -2.98
CA ARG A 143 10.78 6.61 -4.35
C ARG A 143 9.34 6.29 -4.75
N LEU A 144 8.38 6.67 -3.91
CA LEU A 144 6.96 6.52 -4.25
C LEU A 144 6.61 7.48 -5.39
N ASP A 145 6.17 6.92 -6.51
CA ASP A 145 5.54 7.66 -7.59
C ASP A 145 4.08 8.02 -7.21
N LEU A 146 3.40 7.10 -6.52
CA LEU A 146 2.03 7.28 -6.09
C LEU A 146 1.84 6.82 -4.64
N LEU A 147 1.26 7.69 -3.83
CA LEU A 147 0.57 7.32 -2.60
C LEU A 147 -0.94 7.52 -2.81
N ARG A 148 -1.72 6.46 -2.69
CA ARG A 148 -3.18 6.51 -2.69
C ARG A 148 -3.73 6.18 -1.31
N LEU A 149 -4.59 7.04 -0.77
CA LEU A 149 -5.35 6.80 0.44
C LEU A 149 -6.80 6.51 0.06
N VAL A 150 -7.29 5.31 0.39
CA VAL A 150 -8.66 4.89 0.02
C VAL A 150 -9.50 4.71 1.27
N PHE A 151 -10.42 5.64 1.46
CA PHE A 151 -11.40 5.67 2.54
C PHE A 151 -12.70 5.05 2.05
N ASP A 152 -12.76 3.72 2.00
CA ASP A 152 -13.97 2.95 1.65
C ASP A 152 -14.52 2.19 2.86
N CYS A 153 -15.84 2.02 2.90
CA CYS A 153 -16.48 1.21 3.94
C CYS A 153 -17.65 0.42 3.33
N PRO A 154 -17.38 -0.69 2.64
CA PRO A 154 -18.42 -1.40 1.88
C PRO A 154 -19.47 -2.08 2.76
N PHE A 155 -19.21 -2.26 4.06
CA PHE A 155 -20.07 -3.02 4.98
C PHE A 155 -20.94 -2.14 5.88
N VAL A 156 -20.80 -0.81 5.80
CA VAL A 156 -21.55 0.12 6.66
C VAL A 156 -22.70 0.70 5.87
N THR A 157 -23.93 0.40 6.30
CA THR A 157 -25.16 1.07 5.84
C THR A 157 -25.30 2.49 6.41
N GLY A 158 -24.45 2.85 7.37
CA GLY A 158 -24.37 4.16 7.98
C GLY A 158 -23.50 5.18 7.21
N ASN A 159 -23.43 6.38 7.75
CA ASN A 159 -22.69 7.48 7.16
C ASN A 159 -21.17 7.33 7.39
N ILE A 160 -20.42 6.90 6.36
CA ILE A 160 -18.94 6.79 6.37
C ILE A 160 -18.25 8.08 6.85
N TYR A 161 -18.89 9.23 6.65
CA TYR A 161 -18.35 10.54 7.00
C TYR A 161 -18.20 10.75 8.52
N ASN A 162 -18.99 10.06 9.35
CA ASN A 162 -18.82 10.14 10.80
C ASN A 162 -17.48 9.52 11.24
N TYR A 163 -17.13 8.36 10.68
CA TYR A 163 -15.84 7.72 10.93
C TYR A 163 -14.68 8.52 10.35
N LEU A 164 -14.90 9.10 9.17
CA LEU A 164 -13.91 9.96 8.53
C LEU A 164 -13.65 11.23 9.35
N CYS A 165 -14.68 11.79 9.98
CA CYS A 165 -14.55 12.91 10.92
C CYS A 165 -13.60 12.56 12.07
N ASN A 166 -13.81 11.41 12.73
CA ASN A 166 -12.93 10.95 13.81
C ASN A 166 -11.49 10.78 13.32
N PHE A 167 -11.29 10.12 12.18
CA PHE A 167 -9.97 9.94 11.58
C PHE A 167 -9.26 11.28 11.30
N VAL A 168 -9.98 12.25 10.72
CA VAL A 168 -9.49 13.61 10.45
C VAL A 168 -9.13 14.34 11.73
N GLN A 169 -9.93 14.21 12.79
CA GLN A 169 -9.62 14.83 14.09
C GLN A 169 -8.34 14.25 14.70
N VAL A 170 -8.14 12.93 14.63
CA VAL A 170 -6.91 12.31 15.14
C VAL A 170 -5.68 12.79 14.36
N ILE A 171 -5.78 12.94 13.02
CA ILE A 171 -4.69 13.55 12.23
C ILE A 171 -4.44 15.00 12.65
N ARG A 172 -5.49 15.81 12.85
CA ARG A 172 -5.34 17.21 13.27
C ARG A 172 -4.57 17.33 14.57
N VAL A 173 -4.87 16.47 15.54
CA VAL A 173 -4.17 16.41 16.84
C VAL A 173 -2.73 15.95 16.64
N ALA A 174 -2.49 14.95 15.79
CA ALA A 174 -1.15 14.43 15.49
C ALA A 174 -0.28 15.41 14.67
N GLY A 175 -0.90 16.38 14.01
CA GLY A 175 -0.28 17.36 13.14
C GLY A 175 -0.29 16.98 11.66
N PRO A 176 -0.19 17.96 10.74
CA PRO A 176 -0.14 17.71 9.31
C PRO A 176 1.03 16.80 8.91
N LEU A 177 0.78 15.90 7.96
CA LEU A 177 1.74 14.94 7.44
C LEU A 177 2.28 15.43 6.09
N ARG A 178 3.61 15.42 5.95
CA ARG A 178 4.31 15.64 4.68
C ARG A 178 4.97 14.33 4.29
N ILE A 179 4.50 13.71 3.21
CA ILE A 179 4.96 12.39 2.78
C ILE A 179 5.76 12.50 1.49
N ARG A 180 6.88 11.78 1.41
CA ARG A 180 7.68 11.74 0.19
C ARG A 180 7.02 10.86 -0.88
N ALA A 181 6.30 11.48 -1.82
CA ALA A 181 5.72 10.82 -2.99
C ALA A 181 5.54 11.82 -4.13
N ARG A 182 5.56 11.36 -5.39
CA ARG A 182 5.39 12.25 -6.55
C ARG A 182 3.94 12.70 -6.71
N ARG A 183 2.99 11.83 -6.35
CA ARG A 183 1.55 12.08 -6.44
C ARG A 183 0.83 11.56 -5.21
N LEU A 184 -0.20 12.30 -4.80
CA LEU A 184 -1.17 11.90 -3.78
C LEU A 184 -2.54 11.74 -4.44
N GLU A 185 -3.20 10.62 -4.16
CA GLU A 185 -4.59 10.40 -4.53
C GLU A 185 -5.39 10.10 -3.26
N ILE A 186 -6.47 10.83 -3.02
CA ILE A 186 -7.37 10.60 -1.89
C ILE A 186 -8.74 10.20 -2.46
N VAL A 187 -9.11 8.94 -2.22
CA VAL A 187 -10.39 8.37 -2.63
C VAL A 187 -11.29 8.28 -1.41
N VAL A 188 -12.48 8.88 -1.47
CA VAL A 188 -13.50 8.81 -0.41
C VAL A 188 -14.73 8.09 -0.98
N GLY A 189 -15.07 6.94 -0.40
CA GLY A 189 -16.04 6.01 -0.98
C GLY A 189 -15.58 5.52 -2.35
N LYS A 190 -16.27 5.94 -3.41
CA LYS A 190 -15.90 5.66 -4.82
C LYS A 190 -15.45 6.91 -5.56
N HIS A 191 -15.26 8.02 -4.84
CA HIS A 191 -15.01 9.32 -5.42
C HIS A 191 -13.53 9.69 -5.30
N LEU A 192 -12.90 9.99 -6.43
CA LEU A 192 -11.59 10.63 -6.51
C LEU A 192 -11.81 12.07 -6.98
N CYS A 193 -11.48 13.03 -6.11
CA CYS A 193 -11.64 14.45 -6.44
C CYS A 193 -10.65 14.85 -7.53
N SER A 194 -11.10 15.65 -8.50
CA SER A 194 -10.28 16.24 -9.56
C SER A 194 -10.41 17.76 -9.52
N GLU A 195 -9.49 18.49 -10.17
CA GLU A 195 -9.51 19.96 -10.21
C GLU A 195 -10.84 20.53 -10.75
N ASN A 196 -11.49 19.77 -11.64
CA ASN A 196 -12.77 20.13 -12.26
C ASN A 196 -13.95 19.38 -11.62
N CYS A 197 -13.88 19.08 -10.32
CA CYS A 197 -15.00 18.41 -9.67
C CYS A 197 -16.17 19.38 -9.47
N ASP A 198 -17.13 19.33 -10.39
CA ASP A 198 -18.34 20.17 -10.36
C ASP A 198 -19.32 19.82 -9.23
N ILE A 199 -19.11 18.70 -8.55
CA ILE A 199 -20.06 18.15 -7.57
C ILE A 199 -19.56 18.48 -6.16
N SER A 200 -20.16 19.45 -5.48
CA SER A 200 -19.94 19.68 -4.04
C SER A 200 -20.59 18.59 -3.18
N THR A 201 -20.07 17.36 -3.26
CA THR A 201 -20.46 16.26 -2.38
C THR A 201 -19.69 16.30 -1.07
N ASP A 202 -20.23 15.63 -0.05
CA ASP A 202 -19.49 15.34 1.18
C ASP A 202 -18.13 14.69 0.89
N ALA A 203 -18.05 13.79 -0.10
CA ALA A 203 -16.79 13.18 -0.51
C ALA A 203 -15.74 14.22 -0.95
N CYS A 204 -16.14 15.28 -1.65
CA CYS A 204 -15.25 16.39 -2.02
C CYS A 204 -14.79 17.19 -0.80
N LEU A 205 -15.72 17.49 0.12
CA LEU A 205 -15.41 18.20 1.37
C LEU A 205 -14.36 17.45 2.18
N TRP A 206 -14.55 16.13 2.35
CA TRP A 206 -13.61 15.31 3.10
C TRP A 206 -12.29 15.06 2.38
N SER A 207 -12.32 14.89 1.06
CA SER A 207 -11.11 14.78 0.24
C SER A 207 -10.24 16.05 0.38
N LYS A 208 -10.87 17.24 0.36
CA LYS A 208 -10.21 18.52 0.59
C LYS A 208 -9.65 18.61 2.02
N ALA A 209 -10.46 18.31 3.04
CA ALA A 209 -10.03 18.35 4.43
C ALA A 209 -8.82 17.43 4.70
N LEU A 210 -8.79 16.24 4.09
CA LEU A 210 -7.65 15.34 4.17
C LEU A 210 -6.43 15.86 3.40
N SER A 211 -6.62 16.49 2.24
CA SER A 211 -5.53 17.06 1.44
C SER A 211 -4.87 18.27 2.12
N GLU A 212 -5.59 18.99 2.98
CA GLU A 212 -5.02 20.05 3.83
C GLU A 212 -4.14 19.49 4.95
N LEU A 213 -4.40 18.26 5.39
CA LEU A 213 -3.68 17.61 6.48
C LEU A 213 -2.60 16.64 6.00
N ILE A 214 -2.69 16.15 4.77
CA ILE A 214 -1.77 15.21 4.17
C ILE A 214 -1.31 15.79 2.85
N SER A 215 -0.03 16.12 2.79
CA SER A 215 0.61 16.70 1.61
C SER A 215 1.79 15.85 1.18
N ILE A 216 2.25 16.07 -0.05
CA ILE A 216 3.42 15.40 -0.61
C ILE A 216 4.58 16.36 -0.86
N HIS A 217 5.80 15.82 -0.83
CA HIS A 217 7.01 16.55 -1.21
C HIS A 217 8.02 15.63 -1.94
N GLN A 218 9.02 16.24 -2.57
CA GLN A 218 10.10 15.54 -3.28
C GLN A 218 11.50 15.85 -2.72
N ASP A 219 11.56 16.62 -1.62
CA ASP A 219 12.81 17.03 -0.99
C ASP A 219 13.67 15.80 -0.60
N ALA A 220 14.99 15.91 -0.75
CA ALA A 220 15.92 14.92 -0.23
C ALA A 220 15.92 14.95 1.32
N LEU A 221 16.01 13.78 1.95
CA LEU A 221 16.18 13.63 3.39
C LEU A 221 17.61 13.99 3.80
#